data_AF-A0A6P0SZP2-F1
#
_entry.id   AF-A0A6P0SZP2-F1
#
_cell.length_a   1.000
_cell.length_b   1.000
_cell.length_c   1.000
_cell.angle_alpha   90.00
_cell.angle_beta   90.00
_cell.angle_gamma   90.00
#
_symmetry.space_group_name_H-M   'P 1'
#
loop_
_entity.id
_entity.type
_entity.pdbx_description
1 polymer ?
#
loop_
_entity_poly.entity_id
_entity_poly.type
_entity_poly.pdbx_seq_one_letter_code
_entity_poly.pdbx_strand_id
1 'polypeptide(L)'
;MTNKKYRILAITDHHTHGGISSIYPLLRTMAKHPVCDSIQVASRGNPKNKEFFYDYTSTELMSLLVDDNFVPQESGEQFLNASIKT
;
A
#
# COMPACT_ATOMS: atom_id res chain seq x y z
N MET A 1 19.45 11.17 -20.29
CA MET A 1 18.26 10.48 -19.75
C MET A 1 18.35 10.53 -18.24
N THR A 2 17.36 11.07 -17.54
CA THR A 2 17.40 11.20 -16.07
C THR A 2 17.18 9.84 -15.42
N ASN A 3 18.11 9.39 -14.58
CA ASN A 3 18.05 8.13 -13.82
C ASN A 3 17.07 8.21 -12.63
N LYS A 4 15.93 8.89 -12.82
CA LYS A 4 14.98 9.20 -11.76
C LYS A 4 14.19 7.95 -11.41
N LYS A 5 14.16 7.63 -10.12
CA LYS A 5 13.41 6.51 -9.54
C LYS A 5 12.26 7.04 -8.70
N TYR A 6 11.10 6.38 -8.76
CA TYR A 6 9.87 6.79 -8.07
C TYR A 6 9.57 5.86 -6.90
N ARG A 7 9.35 6.47 -5.73
CA ARG A 7 8.77 5.82 -4.55
C ARG A 7 7.30 6.21 -4.47
N ILE A 8 6.42 5.22 -4.41
CA ILE A 8 4.98 5.40 -4.52
C ILE A 8 4.31 4.85 -3.27
N LEU A 9 3.43 5.64 -2.67
CA LEU A 9 2.52 5.19 -1.61
C LEU A 9 1.10 5.19 -2.16
N ALA A 10 0.48 4.02 -2.24
CA ALA A 10 -0.92 3.86 -2.59
C ALA A 10 -1.76 3.79 -1.31
N ILE A 11 -2.73 4.70 -1.18
CA ILE A 11 -3.63 4.76 -0.03
C ILE A 11 -4.98 4.16 -0.44
N THR A 12 -5.45 3.16 0.30
CA THR A 12 -6.72 2.47 0.05
C THR A 12 -7.61 2.50 1.29
N ASP A 13 -8.86 2.05 1.13
CA ASP A 13 -9.81 1.87 2.21
C ASP A 13 -10.42 0.46 2.18
N HIS A 14 -9.89 -0.43 3.02
CA HIS A 14 -10.39 -1.80 3.10
C HIS A 14 -11.55 -2.00 4.10
N HIS A 15 -12.13 -0.92 4.64
CA HIS A 15 -13.38 -1.03 5.39
C HIS A 15 -14.61 -1.10 4.48
N THR A 16 -14.54 -0.56 3.26
CA THR A 16 -15.72 -0.27 2.42
C THR A 16 -15.74 -0.99 1.07
N HIS A 17 -14.70 -1.75 0.74
CA HIS A 17 -14.60 -2.45 -0.54
C HIS A 17 -14.67 -3.98 -0.37
N GLY A 18 -15.68 -4.59 -0.98
CA GLY A 18 -15.74 -6.03 -1.20
C GLY A 18 -15.19 -6.37 -2.59
N GLY A 19 -14.21 -7.27 -2.66
CA GLY A 19 -13.66 -7.82 -3.91
C GLY A 19 -12.22 -7.40 -4.24
N ILE A 20 -11.63 -8.13 -5.19
CA ILE A 20 -10.27 -7.89 -5.71
C ILE A 20 -10.27 -6.58 -6.50
N SER A 21 -9.77 -5.50 -5.90
CA SER A 21 -9.61 -4.22 -6.59
C SER A 21 -8.63 -4.35 -7.77
N SER A 22 -9.00 -3.82 -8.93
CA SER A 22 -8.16 -3.76 -10.14
C SER A 22 -6.87 -2.98 -9.93
N ILE A 23 -6.73 -2.25 -8.83
CA ILE A 23 -5.52 -1.52 -8.47
C ILE A 23 -4.32 -2.43 -8.25
N TYR A 24 -4.52 -3.63 -7.70
CA TYR A 24 -3.39 -4.45 -7.27
C TYR A 24 -2.58 -5.07 -8.41
N PRO A 25 -3.21 -5.66 -9.45
CA PRO A 25 -2.47 -6.09 -10.63
C PRO A 25 -1.72 -4.92 -11.31
N LEU A 26 -2.31 -3.72 -11.30
CA LEU A 26 -1.66 -2.51 -11.81
C LEU A 26 -0.41 -2.17 -10.98
N LEU A 27 -0.51 -2.11 -9.64
CA LEU A 27 0.62 -1.82 -8.78
C LEU A 27 1.75 -2.85 -8.94
N ARG A 28 1.43 -4.15 -9.05
CA ARG A 28 2.46 -5.17 -9.33
C ARG A 28 3.16 -4.96 -10.67
N THR A 29 2.41 -4.54 -11.69
CA THR A 29 2.97 -4.24 -13.01
C THR A 29 3.87 -3.00 -12.92
N MET A 30 3.43 -1.96 -12.21
CA MET A 30 4.21 -0.74 -12.00
C MET A 30 5.50 -1.00 -11.20
N ALA A 31 5.47 -1.90 -10.20
CA ALA A 31 6.63 -2.25 -9.40
C ALA A 31 7.80 -2.82 -10.24
N LYS A 32 7.49 -3.41 -11.40
CA LYS A 32 8.48 -3.96 -12.34
C LYS A 32 9.03 -2.92 -13.33
N HIS A 33 8.49 -1.70 -13.32
CA HIS A 33 8.91 -0.68 -14.27
C HIS A 33 10.34 -0.21 -13.96
N PRO A 34 11.22 0.00 -14.96
CA PRO A 34 12.62 0.38 -14.72
C PRO A 34 12.82 1.69 -13.96
N VAL A 35 11.82 2.56 -13.89
CA VAL A 35 11.87 3.79 -13.09
C VAL A 35 11.15 3.70 -11.74
N CYS A 36 10.58 2.55 -11.41
CA CYS A 36 10.03 2.32 -10.08
C CYS A 36 11.16 1.92 -9.12
N ASP A 37 11.16 2.52 -7.94
CA ASP A 37 12.01 2.12 -6.81
C ASP A 37 11.25 1.17 -5.89
N SER A 38 10.09 1.63 -5.43
CA SER A 38 9.23 0.89 -4.50
C SER A 38 7.79 1.38 -4.58
N ILE A 39 6.87 0.46 -4.30
CA ILE A 39 5.47 0.76 -4.12
C ILE A 39 5.04 0.14 -2.80
N GLN A 40 4.40 0.94 -1.96
CA GLN A 40 3.81 0.49 -0.71
C GLN A 40 2.30 0.76 -0.73
N VAL A 41 1.52 -0.14 -0.15
CA VAL A 41 0.05 0.00 -0.03
C VAL A 41 -0.29 0.15 1.45
N ALA A 42 -0.99 1.22 1.78
CA ALA A 42 -1.50 1.42 3.12
C ALA A 42 -3.01 1.61 3.14
N SER A 43 -3.63 1.08 4.18
CA SER A 43 -5.07 1.15 4.35
C SER A 43 -5.43 2.13 5.45
N ARG A 44 -6.46 2.95 5.20
CA ARG A 44 -7.19 3.67 6.25
C ARG A 44 -7.90 2.72 7.22
N GLY A 45 -8.09 1.46 6.80
CA GLY A 45 -8.69 0.43 7.60
C GLY A 45 -7.75 -0.26 8.59
N ASN A 46 -6.44 -0.03 8.50
CA ASN A 46 -5.52 -0.53 9.51
C ASN A 46 -5.63 0.33 10.78
N PRO A 47 -6.00 -0.24 11.95
CA PRO A 47 -6.11 0.52 13.19
C PRO A 47 -4.80 1.21 13.61
N LYS A 48 -3.64 0.65 13.22
CA LYS A 48 -2.32 1.22 13.50
C LYS A 48 -2.04 2.51 12.71
N ASN A 49 -2.84 2.81 11.70
CA ASN A 49 -2.73 4.03 10.90
C ASN A 49 -3.68 5.14 11.37
N LYS A 50 -4.40 4.93 12.48
CA LYS A 50 -5.38 5.90 12.99
C LYS A 50 -4.73 7.26 13.30
N GLU A 51 -3.56 7.23 13.93
CA GLU A 51 -2.82 8.43 14.33
C GLU A 51 -2.38 9.28 13.12
N PHE A 52 -2.10 8.65 11.98
CA PHE A 52 -1.77 9.34 10.74
C PHE A 52 -3.03 9.90 10.04
N PHE A 53 -4.07 9.08 9.86
CA PHE A 53 -5.21 9.45 9.01
C PHE A 53 -6.28 10.31 9.70
N TYR A 54 -6.45 10.17 11.01
CA TYR A 54 -7.59 10.76 11.72
C TYR A 54 -7.19 11.65 12.89
N ASP A 55 -6.19 11.25 13.68
CA ASP A 55 -5.79 12.04 14.85
C ASP A 55 -4.73 13.11 14.48
N TYR A 56 -4.07 12.95 13.32
CA TYR A 56 -3.00 13.83 12.80
C TYR A 56 -1.85 14.05 13.80
N THR A 57 -1.56 13.02 14.61
CA THR A 57 -0.52 13.03 15.65
C THR A 57 0.75 12.28 15.25
N SER A 58 0.74 11.56 14.13
CA SER A 58 1.87 10.77 13.64
C SER A 58 2.13 11.02 12.16
N THR A 59 3.40 10.94 11.77
CA THR A 59 3.83 10.92 10.36
C THR A 59 4.13 9.50 9.88
N GLU A 60 3.96 8.51 10.74
CA GLU A 60 4.29 7.11 10.46
C GLU A 60 3.09 6.36 9.93
N LEU A 61 3.34 5.40 9.03
CA LEU A 61 2.28 4.68 8.36
C LEU A 61 2.65 3.22 8.17
N MET A 62 1.77 2.32 8.60
CA MET A 62 1.87 0.88 8.37
C MET A 62 1.34 0.53 7.00
N SER A 63 2.17 -0.14 6.22
CA SER A 63 1.91 -0.49 4.83
C SER A 63 2.37 -1.92 4.50
N LEU A 64 2.05 -2.36 3.29
CA LEU A 64 2.57 -3.56 2.67
C LEU A 64 3.44 -3.18 1.47
N LEU A 65 4.59 -3.82 1.35
CA LEU A 65 5.40 -3.71 0.14
C LEU A 65 4.74 -4.46 -1.01
N VAL A 66 4.73 -3.86 -2.20
CA VAL A 66 4.35 -4.53 -3.44
C VAL A 66 5.61 -5.11 -4.08
N ASP A 67 5.88 -6.38 -3.78
CA ASP A 67 6.96 -7.17 -4.36
C ASP A 67 6.41 -8.36 -5.15
N ASP A 68 7.28 -9.29 -5.58
CA ASP A 68 6.87 -10.49 -6.30
C ASP A 68 6.00 -11.44 -5.45
N ASN A 69 6.05 -11.33 -4.12
CA ASN A 69 5.23 -12.10 -3.18
C ASN A 69 3.90 -11.41 -2.85
N PHE A 70 3.66 -10.20 -3.38
CA PHE A 70 2.41 -9.49 -3.18
C PHE A 70 1.26 -10.20 -3.91
N VAL A 71 0.41 -10.85 -3.12
CA VAL A 71 -0.81 -11.51 -3.58
C VAL A 71 -2.00 -10.88 -2.85
N PRO A 72 -2.90 -10.17 -3.54
CA PRO A 72 -4.13 -9.65 -2.95
C PRO A 72 -5.01 -10.78 -2.46
N GLN A 73 -5.30 -10.79 -1.17
CA GLN A 73 -6.31 -11.69 -0.61
C GLN A 73 -7.69 -11.07 -0.78
N GLU A 74 -8.67 -11.90 -1.14
CA GLU A 74 -10.06 -11.48 -1.30
C GLU A 74 -10.63 -10.88 0.00
N SER A 75 -10.17 -11.38 1.16
CA SER A 75 -10.54 -10.87 2.48
C SER A 75 -10.03 -9.46 2.77
N GLY A 76 -8.97 -9.01 2.09
CA GLY A 76 -8.30 -7.74 2.37
C GLY A 76 -7.60 -7.66 3.74
N GLU A 77 -7.61 -8.72 4.56
CA GLU A 77 -7.07 -8.73 5.93
C GLU A 77 -5.60 -8.32 6.01
N GLN A 78 -4.81 -8.70 5.01
CA GLN A 78 -3.39 -8.33 4.93
C GLN A 78 -3.18 -6.81 5.00
N PHE A 79 -4.12 -6.00 4.50
CA PHE A 79 -4.04 -4.54 4.54
C PHE A 79 -4.48 -3.96 5.88
N LEU A 80 -5.35 -4.67 6.61
CA LEU A 80 -5.81 -4.28 7.95
C LEU A 80 -4.75 -4.55 9.02
N ASN A 81 -3.89 -5.56 8.79
CA ASN A 81 -2.88 -6.03 9.74
C ASN A 81 -1.44 -5.69 9.34
N ALA A 82 -1.26 -4.89 8.29
CA ALA A 82 0.05 -4.48 7.79
C ALA A 82 0.94 -3.92 8.93
N SER A 83 2.23 -4.23 8.86
CA SER A 83 3.20 -3.96 9.93
C SER A 83 4.53 -3.41 9.43
N ILE A 84 4.72 -3.25 8.12
CA ILE A 84 5.91 -2.58 7.58
C ILE A 84 5.70 -1.10 7.78
N LYS A 85 6.63 -0.48 8.51
CA LYS A 85 6.59 0.95 8.80
C LYS A 85 7.25 1.72 7.65
N THR A 86 6.54 2.74 7.15
CA THR A 86 6.99 3.66 6.09
C THR A 86 7.29 5.03 6.65
#